data_AF-A0A7G9GC69-F1
#
_entry.id   AF-A0A7G9GC69-F1
#
_cell.length_a   1.000
_cell.length_b   1.000
_cell.length_c   1.000
_cell.angle_alpha   90.00
_cell.angle_beta   90.00
_cell.angle_gamma   90.00
#
_symmetry.space_group_name_H-M   'P 1'
#
loop_
_entity.id
_entity.type
_entity.pdbx_description
1 polymer ?
#
loop_
_entity_poly.entity_id
_entity_poly.type
_entity_poly.pdbx_seq_one_letter_code
_entity_poly.pdbx_strand_id
1 'polypeptide(L)'
;MEKTVEQSEYFIERGNLSDLISIRLRLIDFKRYFADFMDEECLDENTARQIVAGAEKRMAGKSVQSVSVRNGRLEVSIVPGDGENIFADYLLEGLRNFYEVNECHITRMFGSFVYLKRIRGKLKAVHATPIPLRYCPLMKKLLTEIGGDTAAGLLEAVAQGAEDSAGLMCELIDEVVIKGGYFDTSRPLNSCEVNVLFGASETMSSAFEAGLIDAAVIVSNNLGTIITTGQSNTQGAVRRMTGLFATSPSKTITETAVKAGICPVFPHTGIIDQLEGVRKAISLGYRRIAVSVAWEDNIILEEIRKLERDGIIIYKFALCSTGLGEDAARAMSSEADLVWSCSSRAVKTWIEPRATAQVGIKIPVYIMDRKGWLLAENHLRKIARERDEAAAFDRVELTAGDRRPVILNDAEGFRIIRKEELGECRDCPHPCI
;
A
#
# COMPACT_ATOMS: atom_id res chain seq x y z
N MET A 1 -35.44 -13.40 10.54
CA MET A 1 -34.13 -12.75 10.44
C MET A 1 -33.74 -12.74 8.98
N GLU A 2 -34.10 -11.67 8.29
CA GLU A 2 -33.76 -11.50 6.87
C GLU A 2 -32.32 -10.99 6.72
N LYS A 3 -31.72 -11.42 5.61
CA LYS A 3 -30.31 -11.37 5.23
C LYS A 3 -29.64 -10.00 5.45
N THR A 4 -28.60 -9.97 6.28
CA THR A 4 -27.57 -8.94 6.22
C THR A 4 -26.90 -9.03 4.84
N VAL A 5 -27.03 -7.98 4.04
CA VAL A 5 -26.18 -7.82 2.85
C VAL A 5 -24.88 -7.20 3.36
N GLU A 6 -23.92 -8.05 3.72
CA GLU A 6 -22.61 -7.59 4.16
C GLU A 6 -21.69 -7.43 2.94
N GLN A 7 -21.40 -6.18 2.62
CA GLN A 7 -20.29 -5.82 1.73
C GLN A 7 -19.13 -5.32 2.60
N SER A 8 -17.89 -5.41 2.11
CA SER A 8 -16.73 -4.93 2.87
C SER A 8 -16.87 -3.47 3.31
N GLU A 9 -17.48 -2.63 2.48
CA GLU A 9 -17.67 -1.19 2.73
C GLU A 9 -18.89 -0.85 3.59
N TYR A 10 -19.99 -1.60 3.47
CA TYR A 10 -21.23 -1.31 4.21
C TYR A 10 -22.08 -2.56 4.44
N PHE A 11 -22.96 -2.48 5.44
CA PHE A 11 -24.01 -3.47 5.63
C PHE A 11 -25.34 -2.80 5.94
N ILE A 12 -26.42 -3.55 5.71
CA ILE A 12 -27.78 -3.20 6.11
C ILE A 12 -28.28 -4.29 7.05
N GLU A 13 -28.65 -3.90 8.26
CA GLU A 13 -29.31 -4.76 9.24
C GLU A 13 -30.78 -4.39 9.33
N ARG A 14 -31.66 -5.35 9.04
CA ARG A 14 -33.12 -5.13 9.03
C ARG A 14 -33.72 -5.43 10.39
N GLY A 15 -34.48 -4.47 10.92
CA GLY A 15 -35.06 -4.54 12.26
C GLY A 15 -36.56 -4.32 12.28
N ASN A 16 -37.20 -4.69 13.39
CA ASN A 16 -38.66 -4.52 13.55
C ASN A 16 -39.06 -3.05 13.74
N LEU A 17 -38.18 -2.23 14.33
CA LEU A 17 -38.44 -0.81 14.65
C LEU A 17 -37.65 0.17 13.77
N SER A 18 -36.50 -0.28 13.25
CA SER A 18 -35.56 0.51 12.47
C SER A 18 -34.68 -0.41 11.64
N ASP A 19 -34.36 -0.02 10.41
CA ASP A 19 -33.27 -0.62 9.64
C ASP A 19 -32.00 0.21 9.87
N LEU A 20 -30.88 -0.46 10.12
CA LEU A 20 -29.58 0.17 10.31
C LEU A 20 -28.75 0.03 9.05
N ILE A 21 -28.34 1.15 8.48
CA ILE A 21 -27.32 1.21 7.44
C ILE A 21 -26.02 1.66 8.09
N SER A 22 -24.97 0.87 7.92
CA SER A 22 -23.66 1.17 8.49
C SER A 22 -22.60 1.18 7.39
N ILE A 23 -21.96 2.32 7.17
CA ILE A 23 -20.96 2.54 6.11
C ILE A 23 -19.60 2.84 6.75
N ARG A 24 -18.53 2.16 6.31
CA ARG A 24 -17.16 2.51 6.74
C ARG A 24 -16.79 3.89 6.20
N LEU A 25 -16.19 4.72 7.05
CA LEU A 25 -15.69 6.03 6.67
C LEU A 25 -14.18 5.99 6.53
N ARG A 26 -13.66 6.70 5.52
CA ARG A 26 -12.24 6.99 5.43
C ARG A 26 -11.94 8.18 6.36
N LEU A 27 -11.57 7.88 7.59
CA LEU A 27 -11.08 8.86 8.57
C LEU A 27 -9.56 8.83 8.58
N ILE A 28 -8.93 10.02 8.53
CA ILE A 28 -7.47 10.15 8.57
C ILE A 28 -7.07 10.64 9.96
N ASP A 29 -6.30 9.83 10.67
CA ASP A 29 -5.58 10.30 11.86
C ASP A 29 -4.30 11.00 11.40
N PHE A 30 -4.37 12.32 11.22
CA PHE A 30 -3.23 13.11 10.77
C PHE A 30 -2.04 13.03 11.73
N LYS A 31 -2.28 12.89 13.04
CA LYS A 31 -1.22 12.83 14.06
C LYS A 31 -0.35 11.58 13.92
N ARG A 32 -0.87 10.54 13.27
CA ARG A 32 -0.10 9.34 12.91
C ARG A 32 1.02 9.65 11.93
N TYR A 33 0.87 10.67 11.08
CA TYR A 33 1.79 10.97 9.97
C TYR A 33 2.52 12.31 10.14
N PHE A 34 1.85 13.30 10.73
CA PHE A 34 2.33 14.68 10.87
C PHE A 34 2.11 15.17 12.30
N ALA A 35 3.14 15.71 12.95
CA ALA A 35 3.05 16.15 14.34
C ALA A 35 2.25 17.45 14.51
N ASP A 36 2.31 18.33 13.51
CA ASP A 36 1.89 19.73 13.56
C ASP A 36 0.97 20.13 12.38
N PHE A 37 0.39 19.14 11.68
CA PHE A 37 -0.49 19.38 10.54
C PHE A 37 -1.80 18.60 10.62
N MET A 38 -2.89 19.23 10.18
CA MET A 38 -4.20 18.65 9.98
C MET A 38 -4.92 19.37 8.85
N ASP A 39 -5.80 18.67 8.12
CA ASP A 39 -6.70 19.30 7.15
C ASP A 39 -8.13 19.40 7.70
N GLU A 40 -8.61 20.61 7.90
CA GLU A 40 -9.95 20.91 8.43
C GLU A 40 -11.08 20.63 7.42
N GLU A 41 -10.77 20.47 6.13
CA GLU A 41 -11.76 20.13 5.10
C GLU A 41 -11.96 18.61 4.93
N CYS A 42 -11.33 17.79 5.78
CA CYS A 42 -11.58 16.35 5.81
C CYS A 42 -12.97 16.03 6.36
N LEU A 43 -13.45 14.80 6.11
CA LEU A 43 -14.78 14.37 6.57
C LEU A 43 -14.86 14.43 8.09
N ASP A 44 -15.79 15.24 8.60
CA ASP A 44 -16.18 15.30 10.00
C ASP A 44 -17.63 14.82 10.21
N GLU A 45 -18.06 14.78 11.48
CA GLU A 45 -19.42 14.33 11.82
C GLU A 45 -20.51 15.23 11.24
N ASN A 46 -20.28 16.55 11.21
CA ASN A 46 -21.25 17.51 10.68
C ASN A 46 -21.46 17.33 9.17
N THR A 47 -20.37 17.18 8.42
CA THR A 47 -20.39 16.90 6.99
C THR A 47 -21.07 15.55 6.70
N ALA A 48 -20.78 14.52 7.49
CA ALA A 48 -21.47 13.23 7.36
C ALA A 48 -23.00 13.38 7.56
N ARG A 49 -23.44 14.15 8.55
CA ARG A 49 -24.88 14.45 8.77
C ARG A 49 -25.49 15.22 7.60
N GLN A 50 -24.76 16.15 6.99
CA GLN A 50 -25.22 16.88 5.80
C GLN A 50 -25.40 15.94 4.59
N ILE A 51 -24.49 14.98 4.40
CA ILE A 51 -24.61 13.95 3.36
C ILE A 51 -25.88 13.12 3.58
N VAL A 52 -26.15 12.70 4.83
CA VAL A 52 -27.38 11.96 5.17
C VAL A 52 -28.63 12.79 4.86
N ALA A 53 -28.67 14.06 5.25
CA ALA A 53 -29.78 14.95 4.94
C ALA A 53 -29.97 15.15 3.42
N GLY A 54 -28.88 15.12 2.65
CA GLY A 54 -28.93 15.12 1.19
C GLY A 54 -29.56 13.85 0.61
N ALA A 55 -29.22 12.68 1.14
CA ALA A 55 -29.81 11.41 0.74
C ALA A 55 -31.31 11.33 1.09
N GLU A 56 -31.70 11.79 2.28
CA GLU A 56 -33.10 11.85 2.73
C GLU A 56 -33.97 12.70 1.79
N LYS A 57 -33.47 13.86 1.36
CA LYS A 57 -34.17 14.72 0.38
C LYS A 57 -34.36 14.06 -0.99
N ARG A 58 -33.50 13.12 -1.39
CA ARG A 58 -33.59 12.41 -2.67
C ARG A 58 -34.60 11.26 -2.64
N MET A 59 -35.01 10.79 -1.46
CA MET A 59 -35.90 9.65 -1.31
C MET A 59 -37.16 10.02 -0.53
N ALA A 60 -38.21 10.43 -1.25
CA ALA A 60 -39.51 10.67 -0.65
C ALA A 60 -40.05 9.40 0.04
N GLY A 61 -40.36 9.49 1.34
CA GLY A 61 -40.97 8.41 2.12
C GLY A 61 -40.01 7.58 2.99
N LYS A 62 -38.68 7.73 2.84
CA LYS A 62 -37.72 7.20 3.83
C LYS A 62 -37.32 8.31 4.80
N SER A 63 -37.64 8.12 6.08
CA SER A 63 -37.28 9.06 7.13
C SER A 63 -36.11 8.53 7.95
N VAL A 64 -35.14 9.40 8.19
CA VAL A 64 -34.00 9.14 9.06
C VAL A 64 -34.44 9.29 10.51
N GLN A 65 -34.27 8.24 11.30
CA GLN A 65 -34.59 8.22 12.73
C GLN A 65 -33.39 8.67 13.58
N SER A 66 -32.17 8.26 13.20
CA SER A 66 -30.95 8.66 13.89
C SER A 66 -29.72 8.61 12.99
N VAL A 67 -28.71 9.41 13.34
CA VAL A 67 -27.40 9.44 12.67
C VAL A 67 -26.32 9.51 13.73
N SER A 68 -25.33 8.64 13.64
CA SER A 68 -24.12 8.68 14.46
C SER A 68 -22.87 8.31 13.66
N VAL A 69 -21.74 8.90 14.05
CA VAL A 69 -20.42 8.48 13.58
C VAL A 69 -19.68 7.86 14.75
N ARG A 70 -19.40 6.56 14.68
CA ARG A 70 -18.75 5.80 15.76
C ARG A 70 -17.83 4.75 15.17
N ASN A 71 -16.66 4.54 15.78
CA ASN A 71 -15.70 3.50 15.41
C ASN A 71 -15.35 3.49 13.90
N GLY A 72 -15.20 4.67 13.29
CA GLY A 72 -14.89 4.78 11.86
C GLY A 72 -16.07 4.41 10.94
N ARG A 73 -17.30 4.40 11.44
CA ARG A 73 -18.51 4.12 10.65
C ARG A 73 -19.55 5.22 10.78
N LEU A 74 -20.25 5.48 9.68
CA LEU A 74 -21.50 6.23 9.65
C LEU A 74 -22.65 5.24 9.83
N GLU A 75 -23.39 5.40 10.91
CA GLU A 75 -24.56 4.61 11.26
C GLU A 75 -25.81 5.47 11.07
N VAL A 76 -26.71 5.01 10.21
CA VAL A 76 -27.96 5.68 9.89
C VAL A 76 -29.11 4.72 10.16
N SER A 77 -29.96 5.06 11.12
CA SER A 77 -31.21 4.33 11.35
C SER A 77 -32.31 4.96 10.52
N ILE A 78 -33.01 4.15 9.73
CA ILE A 78 -34.14 4.57 8.91
C ILE A 78 -35.40 3.77 9.25
N VAL A 79 -36.57 4.36 8.98
CA VAL A 79 -37.85 3.65 9.12
C VAL A 79 -37.84 2.40 8.22
N PRO A 80 -38.21 1.21 8.72
CA PRO A 80 -38.26 -0.01 7.92
C PRO A 80 -39.23 0.10 6.74
N GLY A 81 -38.94 -0.56 5.61
CA GLY A 81 -39.85 -0.54 4.47
C GLY A 81 -39.23 -1.10 3.19
N ASP A 82 -39.56 -0.47 2.06
CA ASP A 82 -38.89 -0.72 0.79
C ASP A 82 -37.84 0.37 0.51
N GLY A 83 -36.74 -0.03 -0.12
CA GLY A 83 -35.76 0.90 -0.70
C GLY A 83 -34.54 1.22 0.17
N GLU A 84 -34.21 0.39 1.17
CA GLU A 84 -32.99 0.52 1.99
C GLU A 84 -31.74 0.53 1.13
N ASN A 85 -31.69 -0.34 0.12
CA ASN A 85 -30.56 -0.42 -0.81
C ASN A 85 -30.39 0.88 -1.61
N ILE A 86 -31.49 1.46 -2.09
CA ILE A 86 -31.47 2.73 -2.83
C ILE A 86 -31.00 3.87 -1.92
N PHE A 87 -31.46 3.89 -0.66
CA PHE A 87 -31.01 4.87 0.31
C PHE A 87 -29.51 4.73 0.62
N ALA A 88 -29.03 3.49 0.80
CA ALA A 88 -27.61 3.21 0.97
C ALA A 88 -26.78 3.68 -0.24
N ASP A 89 -27.25 3.45 -1.47
CA ASP A 89 -26.60 3.93 -2.69
C ASP A 89 -26.49 5.46 -2.72
N TYR A 90 -27.52 6.19 -2.29
CA TYR A 90 -27.46 7.66 -2.19
C TYR A 90 -26.46 8.15 -1.14
N LEU A 91 -26.34 7.45 -0.01
CA LEU A 91 -25.33 7.77 1.01
C LEU A 91 -23.91 7.53 0.47
N LEU A 92 -23.69 6.37 -0.15
CA LEU A 92 -22.40 6.00 -0.76
C LEU A 92 -22.00 6.96 -1.88
N GLU A 93 -22.95 7.37 -2.73
CA GLU A 93 -22.72 8.38 -3.76
C GLU A 93 -22.37 9.74 -3.15
N GLY A 94 -23.09 10.17 -2.11
CA GLY A 94 -22.81 11.42 -1.40
C GLY A 94 -21.42 11.45 -0.77
N LEU A 95 -21.02 10.35 -0.11
CA LEU A 95 -19.69 10.18 0.47
C LEU A 95 -18.60 10.20 -0.60
N ARG A 96 -18.76 9.43 -1.68
CA ARG A 96 -17.79 9.42 -2.79
C ARG A 96 -17.63 10.81 -3.40
N ASN A 97 -18.73 11.51 -3.67
CA ASN A 97 -18.70 12.86 -4.23
C ASN A 97 -17.97 13.83 -3.29
N PHE A 98 -18.20 13.73 -1.98
CA PHE A 98 -17.45 14.52 -1.00
C PHE A 98 -15.95 14.25 -1.08
N TYR A 99 -15.53 12.98 -1.10
CA TYR A 99 -14.11 12.63 -1.15
C TYR A 99 -13.44 12.98 -2.49
N GLU A 100 -14.17 12.94 -3.60
CA GLU A 100 -13.67 13.34 -4.92
C GLU A 100 -13.45 14.86 -5.01
N VAL A 101 -14.39 15.65 -4.49
CA VAL A 101 -14.25 17.11 -4.44
C VAL A 101 -13.10 17.52 -3.51
N ASN A 102 -12.99 16.86 -2.36
CA ASN A 102 -11.93 17.06 -1.37
C ASN A 102 -10.83 16.02 -1.54
N GLU A 103 -10.41 15.76 -2.77
CA GLU A 103 -9.42 14.72 -3.07
C GLU A 103 -8.13 14.97 -2.29
N CYS A 104 -7.73 13.99 -1.50
CA CYS A 104 -6.47 14.02 -0.78
C CYS A 104 -5.82 12.65 -0.68
N HIS A 105 -4.49 12.66 -0.56
CA HIS A 105 -3.66 11.46 -0.46
C HIS A 105 -2.55 11.67 0.57
N ILE A 106 -2.14 10.60 1.22
CA ILE A 106 -0.90 10.56 2.01
C ILE A 106 0.02 9.55 1.36
N THR A 107 1.16 10.02 0.87
CA THR A 107 2.20 9.19 0.26
C THR A 107 3.52 9.32 1.02
N ARG A 108 4.52 8.51 0.68
CA ARG A 108 5.83 8.57 1.31
C ARG A 108 6.97 8.41 0.32
N MET A 109 7.82 9.42 0.24
CA MET A 109 9.01 9.39 -0.61
C MET A 109 10.25 9.63 0.24
N PHE A 110 11.27 8.77 0.07
CA PHE A 110 12.53 8.84 0.83
C PHE A 110 12.37 8.91 2.35
N GLY A 111 11.30 8.33 2.89
CA GLY A 111 11.01 8.33 4.32
C GLY A 111 10.18 9.52 4.81
N SER A 112 10.06 10.58 4.01
CA SER A 112 9.19 11.72 4.29
C SER A 112 7.73 11.39 3.93
N PHE A 113 6.80 11.64 4.85
CA PHE A 113 5.37 11.61 4.54
C PHE A 113 4.98 12.90 3.84
N VAL A 114 4.11 12.80 2.84
CA VAL A 114 3.66 13.94 2.04
C VAL A 114 2.14 13.90 1.93
N TYR A 115 1.50 15.00 2.32
CA TYR A 115 0.07 15.23 2.15
C TYR A 115 -0.19 15.93 0.81
N LEU A 116 -1.00 15.29 -0.03
CA LEU A 116 -1.44 15.82 -1.31
C LEU A 116 -2.91 16.23 -1.19
N LYS A 117 -3.26 17.38 -1.77
CA LYS A 117 -4.65 17.85 -1.80
C LYS A 117 -4.97 18.49 -3.14
N ARG A 118 -6.20 18.29 -3.62
CA ARG A 118 -6.72 19.01 -4.77
C ARG A 118 -7.20 20.39 -4.34
N ILE A 119 -6.51 21.42 -4.83
CA ILE A 119 -6.82 22.83 -4.56
C ILE A 119 -7.16 23.50 -5.90
N ARG A 120 -8.36 24.05 -6.01
CA ARG A 120 -8.85 24.74 -7.23
C ARG A 120 -8.67 23.88 -8.50
N GLY A 121 -9.03 22.59 -8.40
CA GLY A 121 -8.97 21.64 -9.51
C GLY A 121 -7.59 21.04 -9.79
N LYS A 122 -6.52 21.45 -9.10
CA LYS A 122 -5.16 20.91 -9.28
C LYS A 122 -4.70 20.17 -8.03
N LEU A 123 -4.21 18.95 -8.20
CA LEU A 123 -3.54 18.23 -7.11
C LEU A 123 -2.18 18.89 -6.84
N LYS A 124 -1.84 19.06 -5.56
CA LYS A 124 -0.57 19.63 -5.09
C LYS A 124 -0.08 18.93 -3.84
N ALA A 125 1.23 18.87 -3.65
CA ALA A 125 1.83 18.61 -2.35
C ALA A 125 1.67 19.85 -1.46
N VAL A 126 0.97 19.69 -0.33
CA VAL A 126 0.63 20.80 0.57
C VAL A 126 1.52 20.81 1.80
N HIS A 127 1.91 19.63 2.27
CA HIS A 127 2.71 19.49 3.47
C HIS A 127 3.56 18.23 3.39
N ALA A 128 4.74 18.25 3.99
CA ALA A 128 5.63 17.11 4.07
C ALA A 128 6.37 17.10 5.41
N THR A 129 6.74 15.92 5.88
CA THR A 129 7.70 15.81 7.00
C THR A 129 9.12 16.01 6.48
N PRO A 130 10.07 16.41 7.33
CA PRO A 130 11.49 16.33 6.98
C PRO A 130 11.90 14.91 6.57
N ILE A 131 12.94 14.80 5.74
CA ILE A 131 13.53 13.50 5.38
C ILE A 131 14.29 12.95 6.60
N PRO A 132 13.90 11.79 7.15
CA PRO A 132 14.56 11.23 8.33
C PRO A 132 15.90 10.55 7.99
N LEU A 133 16.17 10.31 6.70
CA LEU A 133 17.35 9.60 6.22
C LEU A 133 18.52 10.57 6.01
N ARG A 134 19.67 10.30 6.61
CA ARG A 134 20.92 11.04 6.32
C ARG A 134 21.64 10.57 5.07
N TYR A 135 21.44 9.30 4.71
CA TYR A 135 22.05 8.70 3.53
C TYR A 135 21.20 7.54 3.01
N CYS A 136 20.97 7.50 1.70
CA CYS A 136 20.31 6.38 1.02
C CYS A 136 20.86 6.25 -0.41
N PRO A 137 21.50 5.12 -0.79
CA PRO A 137 22.06 4.95 -2.13
C PRO A 137 20.99 5.03 -3.22
N LEU A 138 19.78 4.50 -2.95
CA LEU A 138 18.66 4.55 -3.89
C LEU A 138 18.17 5.97 -4.09
N MET A 139 17.99 6.73 -3.01
CA MET A 139 17.59 8.14 -3.09
C MET A 139 18.60 8.95 -3.88
N LYS A 140 19.90 8.76 -3.60
CA LYS A 140 20.97 9.44 -4.34
C LYS A 140 20.89 9.13 -5.84
N LYS A 141 20.76 7.85 -6.19
CA LYS A 141 20.62 7.42 -7.59
C LYS A 141 19.40 8.06 -8.26
N LEU A 142 18.23 7.93 -7.64
CA LEU A 142 16.97 8.43 -8.21
C LEU A 142 16.96 9.96 -8.36
N LEU A 143 17.40 10.71 -7.34
CA LEU A 143 17.48 12.17 -7.43
C LEU A 143 18.50 12.62 -8.48
N THR A 144 19.60 11.90 -8.65
CA THR A 144 20.58 12.18 -9.70
C THR A 144 20.01 11.92 -11.10
N GLU A 145 19.21 10.85 -11.26
CA GLU A 145 18.52 10.53 -12.52
C GLU A 145 17.39 11.53 -12.84
N ILE A 146 16.68 12.02 -11.83
CA ILE A 146 15.66 13.08 -11.97
C ILE A 146 16.32 14.40 -12.41
N GLY A 147 17.42 14.78 -11.76
CA GLY A 147 18.15 16.02 -12.05
C GLY A 147 17.37 17.29 -11.69
N GLY A 148 17.93 18.46 -12.04
CA GLY A 148 17.33 19.76 -11.74
C GLY A 148 17.64 20.31 -10.34
N ASP A 149 17.28 21.58 -10.13
CA ASP A 149 17.66 22.35 -8.94
C ASP A 149 17.05 21.79 -7.66
N THR A 150 15.77 21.39 -7.69
CA THR A 150 15.07 20.80 -6.53
C THR A 150 15.70 19.47 -6.10
N ALA A 151 16.04 18.60 -7.04
CA ALA A 151 16.69 17.32 -6.72
C ALA A 151 18.12 17.52 -6.17
N ALA A 152 18.88 18.47 -6.72
CA ALA A 152 20.21 18.84 -6.23
C ALA A 152 20.12 19.45 -4.81
N GLY A 153 19.17 20.37 -4.58
CA GLY A 153 18.93 20.97 -3.28
C GLY A 153 18.54 19.95 -2.21
N LEU A 154 17.73 18.94 -2.56
CA LEU A 154 17.40 17.84 -1.64
C LEU A 154 18.62 16.99 -1.27
N LEU A 155 19.49 16.68 -2.24
CA LEU A 155 20.72 15.93 -1.95
C LEU A 155 21.65 16.70 -1.01
N GLU A 156 21.76 18.01 -1.20
CA GLU A 156 22.54 18.89 -0.33
C GLU A 156 21.92 18.99 1.07
N ALA A 157 20.62 19.25 1.16
CA ALA A 157 19.89 19.34 2.42
C ALA A 157 20.01 18.06 3.25
N VAL A 158 19.87 16.89 2.62
CA VAL A 158 20.04 15.60 3.30
C VAL A 158 21.48 15.40 3.77
N ALA A 159 22.48 15.74 2.94
CA ALA A 159 23.90 15.60 3.30
C ALA A 159 24.28 16.50 4.50
N GLN A 160 23.67 17.68 4.60
CA GLN A 160 23.88 18.63 5.69
C GLN A 160 23.02 18.33 6.93
N GLY A 161 22.08 17.36 6.85
CA GLY A 161 21.13 17.05 7.91
C GLY A 161 20.14 18.19 8.17
N ALA A 162 19.83 18.99 7.15
CA ALA A 162 18.95 20.15 7.27
C ALA A 162 17.52 19.71 7.64
N GLU A 163 16.98 20.33 8.69
CA GLU A 163 15.61 20.08 9.17
C GLU A 163 14.54 20.57 8.18
N ASP A 164 14.84 21.57 7.35
CA ASP A 164 13.91 22.18 6.40
C ASP A 164 13.95 21.54 4.99
N SER A 165 13.87 20.21 4.94
CA SER A 165 13.74 19.45 3.67
C SER A 165 12.28 19.29 3.21
N ALA A 166 11.32 19.72 4.03
CA ALA A 166 9.89 19.56 3.78
C ALA A 166 9.41 20.35 2.55
N GLY A 167 9.82 21.62 2.43
CA GLY A 167 9.44 22.47 1.29
C GLY A 167 9.94 21.90 -0.05
N LEU A 168 11.23 21.56 -0.10
CA LEU A 168 11.84 20.92 -1.28
C LEU A 168 11.22 19.56 -1.61
N MET A 169 10.77 18.81 -0.60
CA MET A 169 10.05 17.55 -0.83
C MET A 169 8.71 17.79 -1.51
N CYS A 170 7.94 18.79 -1.07
CA CYS A 170 6.69 19.17 -1.74
C CYS A 170 6.94 19.57 -3.20
N GLU A 171 7.96 20.38 -3.45
CA GLU A 171 8.34 20.78 -4.82
C GLU A 171 8.70 19.56 -5.68
N LEU A 172 9.53 18.65 -5.18
CA LEU A 172 9.90 17.43 -5.91
C LEU A 172 8.66 16.58 -6.27
N ILE A 173 7.72 16.44 -5.34
CA ILE A 173 6.50 15.67 -5.56
C ILE A 173 5.63 16.34 -6.64
N ASP A 174 5.47 17.66 -6.59
CA ASP A 174 4.75 18.40 -7.63
C ASP A 174 5.42 18.19 -9.00
N GLU A 175 6.74 18.27 -9.08
CA GLU A 175 7.52 18.20 -10.33
C GLU A 175 7.63 16.80 -10.93
N VAL A 176 7.74 15.76 -10.10
CA VAL A 176 8.04 14.40 -10.55
C VAL A 176 6.80 13.52 -10.52
N VAL A 177 6.08 13.52 -9.40
CA VAL A 177 4.97 12.58 -9.16
C VAL A 177 3.68 13.12 -9.78
N ILE A 178 3.32 14.36 -9.45
CA ILE A 178 2.06 14.95 -9.93
C ILE A 178 2.14 15.27 -11.41
N LYS A 179 3.16 16.03 -11.86
CA LYS A 179 3.37 16.28 -13.31
C LYS A 179 3.59 14.99 -14.10
N GLY A 180 4.19 13.96 -13.50
CA GLY A 180 4.36 12.64 -14.11
C GLY A 180 3.07 11.82 -14.27
N GLY A 181 1.92 12.34 -13.81
CA GLY A 181 0.61 11.70 -13.99
C GLY A 181 0.39 10.47 -13.12
N TYR A 182 1.00 10.40 -11.94
CA TYR A 182 0.87 9.24 -11.04
C TYR A 182 -0.54 9.15 -10.41
N PHE A 183 -1.24 10.29 -10.34
CA PHE A 183 -2.62 10.42 -9.86
C PHE A 183 -3.59 10.83 -10.99
N ASP A 184 -3.19 10.69 -12.26
CA ASP A 184 -4.04 11.09 -13.40
C ASP A 184 -5.02 9.97 -13.80
N THR A 185 -6.30 10.35 -13.86
CA THR A 185 -7.46 9.56 -14.31
C THR A 185 -7.44 9.17 -15.79
N SER A 186 -6.68 9.87 -16.64
CA SER A 186 -6.69 9.68 -18.10
C SER A 186 -5.87 8.49 -18.59
N ARG A 187 -5.20 7.79 -17.67
CA ARG A 187 -4.08 6.93 -18.02
C ARG A 187 -4.46 5.45 -18.06
N PRO A 188 -3.91 4.67 -19.01
CA PRO A 188 -4.12 3.22 -19.02
C PRO A 188 -3.52 2.57 -17.78
N LEU A 189 -4.35 1.85 -17.03
CA LEU A 189 -3.96 1.01 -15.88
C LEU A 189 -3.12 -0.22 -16.29
N ASN A 190 -2.34 -0.16 -17.37
CA ASN A 190 -1.59 -1.27 -17.98
C ASN A 190 -0.14 -0.92 -18.38
N SER A 191 0.40 0.27 -18.04
CA SER A 191 1.74 0.68 -18.50
C SER A 191 2.85 0.33 -17.49
N CYS A 192 3.87 -0.42 -17.92
CA CYS A 192 4.98 -0.92 -17.08
C CYS A 192 6.24 -0.02 -17.19
N GLU A 193 6.95 0.20 -16.08
CA GLU A 193 8.32 0.75 -16.06
C GLU A 193 9.17 -0.01 -15.03
N VAL A 194 10.22 -0.72 -15.48
CA VAL A 194 11.06 -1.59 -14.64
C VAL A 194 12.32 -0.83 -14.20
N ASN A 195 12.41 -0.43 -12.93
CA ASN A 195 13.62 0.21 -12.37
C ASN A 195 14.27 -0.55 -11.21
N VAL A 196 13.56 -1.49 -10.58
CA VAL A 196 14.07 -2.28 -9.47
C VAL A 196 14.06 -3.74 -9.85
N LEU A 197 15.24 -4.35 -9.82
CA LEU A 197 15.44 -5.72 -10.29
C LEU A 197 14.72 -6.76 -9.41
N PHE A 198 14.39 -6.40 -8.17
CA PHE A 198 13.62 -7.21 -7.22
C PHE A 198 12.53 -6.37 -6.55
N GLY A 199 11.67 -5.70 -7.33
CA GLY A 199 10.54 -4.99 -6.75
C GLY A 199 9.40 -5.94 -6.34
N ALA A 200 8.55 -5.48 -5.42
CA ALA A 200 7.42 -6.27 -4.92
C ALA A 200 6.42 -6.61 -6.03
N SER A 201 6.06 -5.63 -6.84
CA SER A 201 5.15 -5.78 -7.98
C SER A 201 5.72 -6.71 -9.06
N GLU A 202 7.03 -6.65 -9.32
CA GLU A 202 7.74 -7.53 -10.25
C GLU A 202 7.77 -8.98 -9.74
N THR A 203 7.98 -9.16 -8.44
CA THR A 203 7.93 -10.48 -7.79
C THR A 203 6.53 -11.07 -7.88
N MET A 204 5.48 -10.31 -7.52
CA MET A 204 4.08 -10.74 -7.66
C MET A 204 3.71 -11.05 -9.12
N SER A 205 4.14 -10.21 -10.06
CA SER A 205 3.92 -10.40 -11.50
C SER A 205 4.48 -11.74 -11.99
N SER A 206 5.74 -12.05 -11.65
CA SER A 206 6.32 -13.36 -12.00
C SER A 206 5.64 -14.53 -11.29
N ALA A 207 5.09 -14.31 -10.09
CA ALA A 207 4.36 -15.33 -9.36
C ALA A 207 2.99 -15.64 -10.01
N PHE A 208 2.29 -14.63 -10.54
CA PHE A 208 1.09 -14.84 -11.36
C PHE A 208 1.40 -15.65 -12.61
N GLU A 209 2.45 -15.29 -13.35
CA GLU A 209 2.86 -15.99 -14.57
C GLU A 209 3.19 -17.46 -14.32
N ALA A 210 3.80 -17.77 -13.18
CA ALA A 210 4.12 -19.14 -12.76
C ALA A 210 2.94 -19.87 -12.08
N GLY A 211 1.78 -19.23 -11.92
CA GLY A 211 0.61 -19.82 -11.24
C GLY A 211 0.78 -20.04 -9.73
N LEU A 212 1.79 -19.41 -9.11
CA LEU A 212 2.06 -19.50 -7.67
C LEU A 212 1.04 -18.73 -6.84
N ILE A 213 0.46 -17.69 -7.42
CA ILE A 213 -0.64 -16.90 -6.83
C ILE A 213 -1.81 -16.81 -7.82
N ASP A 214 -3.02 -16.70 -7.28
CA ASP A 214 -4.27 -16.51 -8.04
C ASP A 214 -4.96 -15.17 -7.74
N ALA A 215 -4.53 -14.46 -6.70
CA ALA A 215 -4.92 -13.07 -6.44
C ALA A 215 -3.79 -12.29 -5.72
N ALA A 216 -3.80 -10.97 -5.86
CA ALA A 216 -2.97 -10.07 -5.08
C ALA A 216 -3.82 -8.94 -4.49
N VAL A 217 -3.67 -8.73 -3.18
CA VAL A 217 -4.27 -7.63 -2.42
C VAL A 217 -3.20 -6.56 -2.25
N ILE A 218 -3.42 -5.41 -2.89
CA ILE A 218 -2.45 -4.32 -2.97
C ILE A 218 -3.15 -2.98 -2.79
N VAL A 219 -2.37 -1.90 -2.70
CA VAL A 219 -2.87 -0.53 -2.60
C VAL A 219 -2.71 0.19 -3.94
N SER A 220 -3.74 0.91 -4.37
CA SER A 220 -3.71 1.74 -5.57
C SER A 220 -4.29 3.13 -5.33
N ASN A 221 -3.71 4.12 -6.00
CA ASN A 221 -4.23 5.48 -6.02
C ASN A 221 -5.68 5.50 -6.46
N ASN A 222 -6.46 6.33 -5.77
CA ASN A 222 -7.87 6.56 -6.00
C ASN A 222 -8.77 5.32 -5.95
N LEU A 223 -8.24 4.19 -5.48
CA LEU A 223 -8.97 2.93 -5.35
C LEU A 223 -8.84 2.32 -3.95
N GLY A 224 -7.83 2.73 -3.16
CA GLY A 224 -7.56 2.18 -1.83
C GLY A 224 -7.04 0.75 -1.92
N THR A 225 -7.55 -0.14 -1.08
CA THR A 225 -7.29 -1.58 -1.22
C THR A 225 -8.00 -2.15 -2.45
N ILE A 226 -7.24 -2.83 -3.30
CA ILE A 226 -7.73 -3.52 -4.49
C ILE A 226 -7.31 -4.99 -4.50
N ILE A 227 -8.04 -5.79 -5.26
CA ILE A 227 -7.70 -7.17 -5.59
C ILE A 227 -7.45 -7.26 -7.09
N THR A 228 -6.29 -7.78 -7.47
CA THR A 228 -5.90 -8.09 -8.86
C THR A 228 -5.75 -9.60 -9.05
N THR A 229 -5.88 -10.08 -10.28
CA THR A 229 -5.92 -11.52 -10.61
C THR A 229 -4.95 -11.92 -11.72
N GLY A 230 -4.03 -11.03 -12.08
CA GLY A 230 -3.05 -11.28 -13.13
C GLY A 230 -1.99 -10.20 -13.24
N GLN A 231 -0.97 -10.47 -14.04
CA GLN A 231 0.19 -9.60 -14.22
C GLN A 231 -0.18 -8.20 -14.73
N SER A 232 -0.94 -8.11 -15.82
CA SER A 232 -1.30 -6.83 -16.47
C SER A 232 -1.97 -5.89 -15.48
N ASN A 233 -2.94 -6.43 -14.73
CA ASN A 233 -3.74 -5.69 -13.77
C ASN A 233 -2.90 -5.24 -12.57
N THR A 234 -1.99 -6.09 -12.09
CA THR A 234 -1.13 -5.80 -10.93
C THR A 234 -0.11 -4.71 -11.25
N GLN A 235 0.61 -4.83 -12.37
CA GLN A 235 1.65 -3.86 -12.72
C GLN A 235 1.08 -2.52 -13.15
N GLY A 236 -0.06 -2.51 -13.84
CA GLY A 236 -0.61 -1.25 -14.30
C GLY A 236 -1.50 -0.53 -13.28
N ALA A 237 -1.99 -1.21 -12.24
CA ALA A 237 -2.58 -0.57 -11.06
C ALA A 237 -1.51 0.10 -10.16
N VAL A 238 -0.29 -0.45 -10.11
CA VAL A 238 0.80 0.06 -9.27
C VAL A 238 1.91 0.63 -10.14
N ARG A 239 1.88 1.94 -10.41
CA ARG A 239 3.06 2.67 -10.92
C ARG A 239 4.16 2.74 -9.85
N ARG A 240 5.31 3.38 -10.16
CA ARG A 240 6.48 3.67 -9.27
C ARG A 240 6.14 4.43 -7.98
N MET A 241 5.16 3.97 -7.21
CA MET A 241 4.80 4.56 -5.94
C MET A 241 5.46 3.80 -4.82
N THR A 242 6.26 4.54 -4.07
CA THR A 242 6.69 4.13 -2.76
C THR A 242 5.64 4.62 -1.77
N GLY A 243 4.94 3.70 -1.10
CA GLY A 243 4.09 3.94 0.08
C GLY A 243 2.90 4.90 -0.09
N LEU A 244 1.69 4.37 -0.32
CA LEU A 244 0.43 5.10 -0.20
C LEU A 244 -0.28 4.70 1.10
N PHE A 245 -0.65 5.67 1.92
CA PHE A 245 -1.20 5.46 3.28
C PHE A 245 -2.62 6.03 3.45
N ALA A 246 -3.02 6.95 2.57
CA ALA A 246 -4.41 7.40 2.44
C ALA A 246 -4.66 7.82 1.00
N THR A 247 -5.88 7.63 0.51
CA THR A 247 -6.28 8.05 -0.83
C THR A 247 -7.77 8.37 -0.89
N SER A 248 -8.17 9.29 -1.76
CA SER A 248 -9.58 9.58 -2.04
C SER A 248 -10.05 8.81 -3.28
N PRO A 249 -11.23 8.16 -3.26
CA PRO A 249 -11.76 7.43 -4.39
C PRO A 249 -12.02 8.34 -5.60
N SER A 250 -12.04 7.76 -6.80
CA SER A 250 -12.50 8.42 -8.01
C SER A 250 -13.43 7.50 -8.80
N LYS A 251 -14.67 7.94 -9.05
CA LYS A 251 -15.69 7.20 -9.78
C LYS A 251 -15.19 6.75 -11.14
N THR A 252 -14.58 7.66 -11.90
CA THR A 252 -14.03 7.36 -13.23
C THR A 252 -12.95 6.28 -13.17
N ILE A 253 -12.03 6.35 -12.20
CA ILE A 253 -10.96 5.35 -12.04
C ILE A 253 -11.55 4.03 -11.54
N THR A 254 -12.45 4.05 -10.57
CA THR A 254 -13.16 2.86 -10.04
C THR A 254 -13.90 2.13 -11.16
N GLU A 255 -14.68 2.82 -11.98
CA GLU A 255 -15.39 2.22 -13.11
C GLU A 255 -14.43 1.65 -14.16
N THR A 256 -13.32 2.34 -14.42
CA THR A 256 -12.28 1.87 -15.36
C THR A 256 -11.57 0.62 -14.83
N ALA A 257 -11.24 0.59 -13.54
CA ALA A 257 -10.62 -0.54 -12.86
C ALA A 257 -11.52 -1.78 -12.89
N VAL A 258 -12.81 -1.61 -12.56
CA VAL A 258 -13.80 -2.71 -12.61
C VAL A 258 -13.93 -3.27 -14.04
N LYS A 259 -13.99 -2.41 -15.06
CA LYS A 259 -14.00 -2.83 -16.47
C LYS A 259 -12.73 -3.58 -16.88
N ALA A 260 -11.60 -3.27 -16.26
CA ALA A 260 -10.33 -3.96 -16.45
C ALA A 260 -10.18 -5.25 -15.60
N GLY A 261 -11.20 -5.63 -14.83
CA GLY A 261 -11.16 -6.83 -13.97
C GLY A 261 -10.37 -6.64 -12.67
N ILE A 262 -10.14 -5.40 -12.25
CA ILE A 262 -9.60 -5.06 -10.92
C ILE A 262 -10.78 -4.86 -9.97
N CYS A 263 -10.70 -5.39 -8.75
CA CYS A 263 -11.77 -5.29 -7.75
C CYS A 263 -11.37 -4.34 -6.62
N PRO A 264 -11.91 -3.10 -6.57
CA PRO A 264 -11.79 -2.24 -5.41
C PRO A 264 -12.60 -2.79 -4.24
N VAL A 265 -11.97 -2.87 -3.06
CA VAL A 265 -12.61 -3.39 -1.85
C VAL A 265 -13.56 -2.36 -1.24
N PHE A 266 -13.23 -1.07 -1.38
CA PHE A 266 -13.98 0.06 -0.85
C PHE A 266 -14.24 1.13 -1.94
N PRO A 267 -15.09 0.83 -2.93
CA PRO A 267 -15.23 1.63 -4.15
C PRO A 267 -15.76 3.06 -3.93
N HIS A 268 -16.41 3.36 -2.79
CA HIS A 268 -16.98 4.68 -2.51
C HIS A 268 -16.16 5.50 -1.50
N THR A 269 -15.28 4.86 -0.75
CA THR A 269 -14.54 5.50 0.36
C THR A 269 -13.03 5.45 0.16
N GLY A 270 -12.50 4.54 -0.69
CA GLY A 270 -11.07 4.45 -0.98
C GLY A 270 -10.21 4.03 0.22
N ILE A 271 -10.80 3.35 1.20
CA ILE A 271 -10.11 2.89 2.42
C ILE A 271 -8.96 1.93 2.06
N ILE A 272 -7.88 2.03 2.82
CA ILE A 272 -6.78 1.08 2.80
C ILE A 272 -6.92 0.17 4.03
N ASP A 273 -7.32 -1.07 3.79
CA ASP A 273 -7.43 -2.14 4.78
C ASP A 273 -7.10 -3.47 4.08
N GLN A 274 -5.86 -3.94 4.29
CA GLN A 274 -5.37 -5.16 3.65
C GLN A 274 -5.97 -6.42 4.27
N LEU A 275 -6.34 -6.39 5.56
CA LEU A 275 -6.97 -7.52 6.23
C LEU A 275 -8.35 -7.80 5.62
N GLU A 276 -9.17 -6.76 5.46
CA GLU A 276 -10.45 -6.86 4.77
C GLU A 276 -10.27 -7.24 3.30
N GLY A 277 -9.24 -6.72 2.63
CA GLY A 277 -8.93 -7.12 1.26
C GLY A 277 -8.63 -8.61 1.10
N VAL A 278 -7.89 -9.21 2.04
CA VAL A 278 -7.64 -10.66 2.07
C VAL A 278 -8.93 -11.43 2.35
N ARG A 279 -9.75 -10.99 3.32
CA ARG A 279 -11.07 -11.61 3.59
C ARG A 279 -11.96 -11.58 2.34
N LYS A 280 -11.99 -10.45 1.65
CA LYS A 280 -12.74 -10.30 0.41
C LYS A 280 -12.21 -11.23 -0.68
N ALA A 281 -10.90 -11.30 -0.88
CA ALA A 281 -10.29 -12.23 -1.84
C ALA A 281 -10.67 -13.69 -1.55
N ILE A 282 -10.62 -14.11 -0.28
CA ILE A 282 -11.05 -15.46 0.14
C ILE A 282 -12.53 -15.69 -0.19
N SER A 283 -13.41 -14.73 0.13
CA SER A 283 -14.85 -14.85 -0.18
C SER A 283 -15.17 -14.92 -1.67
N LEU A 284 -14.29 -14.36 -2.52
CA LEU A 284 -14.37 -14.46 -3.98
C LEU A 284 -13.83 -15.80 -4.51
N GLY A 285 -13.29 -16.67 -3.65
CA GLY A 285 -12.86 -18.03 -3.98
C GLY A 285 -11.37 -18.18 -4.29
N TYR A 286 -10.57 -17.11 -4.14
CA TYR A 286 -9.11 -17.19 -4.32
C TYR A 286 -8.45 -17.95 -3.16
N ARG A 287 -7.39 -18.70 -3.47
CA ARG A 287 -6.74 -19.59 -2.50
C ARG A 287 -5.25 -19.35 -2.33
N ARG A 288 -4.57 -18.74 -3.29
CA ARG A 288 -3.14 -18.43 -3.24
C ARG A 288 -2.98 -16.92 -3.38
N ILE A 289 -3.07 -16.23 -2.25
CA ILE A 289 -3.24 -14.78 -2.22
C ILE A 289 -1.91 -14.13 -1.83
N ALA A 290 -1.39 -13.23 -2.67
CA ALA A 290 -0.35 -12.29 -2.23
C ALA A 290 -1.00 -11.09 -1.54
N VAL A 291 -0.39 -10.57 -0.48
CA VAL A 291 -0.81 -9.32 0.17
C VAL A 291 0.39 -8.47 0.50
N SER A 292 0.34 -7.19 0.14
CA SER A 292 1.36 -6.21 0.52
C SER A 292 0.88 -5.31 1.64
N VAL A 293 1.66 -5.21 2.71
CA VAL A 293 1.39 -4.32 3.85
C VAL A 293 2.58 -3.38 4.05
N ALA A 294 2.33 -2.13 4.43
CA ALA A 294 3.33 -1.08 4.48
C ALA A 294 3.49 -0.47 5.89
N TRP A 295 4.73 -0.17 6.27
CA TRP A 295 5.08 0.60 7.47
C TRP A 295 4.45 0.03 8.77
N GLU A 296 3.87 0.86 9.64
CA GLU A 296 3.27 0.41 10.91
C GLU A 296 2.07 -0.53 10.71
N ASP A 297 1.39 -0.49 9.56
CA ASP A 297 0.27 -1.40 9.31
C ASP A 297 0.73 -2.86 9.22
N ASN A 298 2.04 -3.14 9.09
CA ASN A 298 2.56 -4.51 9.14
C ASN A 298 2.22 -5.24 10.45
N ILE A 299 1.80 -4.54 11.50
CA ILE A 299 1.25 -5.17 12.71
C ILE A 299 0.06 -6.10 12.39
N ILE A 300 -0.72 -5.82 11.34
CA ILE A 300 -1.90 -6.63 10.96
C ILE A 300 -1.51 -7.98 10.34
N LEU A 301 -0.23 -8.24 10.06
CA LEU A 301 0.23 -9.51 9.50
C LEU A 301 -0.13 -10.69 10.41
N GLU A 302 -0.16 -10.49 11.74
CA GLU A 302 -0.60 -11.48 12.73
C GLU A 302 -2.07 -11.88 12.52
N GLU A 303 -2.94 -10.92 12.20
CA GLU A 303 -4.35 -11.19 11.91
C GLU A 303 -4.53 -11.83 10.52
N ILE A 304 -3.73 -11.41 9.54
CA ILE A 304 -3.73 -12.00 8.20
C ILE A 304 -3.30 -13.47 8.27
N ARG A 305 -2.30 -13.82 9.09
CA ARG A 305 -1.86 -15.20 9.27
C ARG A 305 -2.99 -16.12 9.73
N LYS A 306 -3.88 -15.64 10.59
CA LYS A 306 -5.04 -16.42 11.08
C LYS A 306 -6.05 -16.78 9.98
N LEU A 307 -5.98 -16.13 8.82
CA LEU A 307 -6.80 -16.45 7.65
C LEU A 307 -6.23 -17.59 6.79
N GLU A 308 -4.99 -18.05 7.02
CA GLU A 308 -4.39 -19.20 6.33
C GLU A 308 -4.93 -20.53 6.90
N ARG A 309 -6.15 -20.87 6.52
CA ARG A 309 -6.86 -22.10 6.88
C ARG A 309 -7.59 -22.68 5.66
N ASP A 310 -8.11 -23.90 5.77
CA ASP A 310 -8.97 -24.50 4.73
C ASP A 310 -8.35 -24.53 3.31
N GLY A 311 -7.02 -24.72 3.24
CA GLY A 311 -6.27 -24.75 1.98
C GLY A 311 -5.94 -23.37 1.40
N ILE A 312 -6.19 -22.29 2.15
CA ILE A 312 -5.80 -20.92 1.78
C ILE A 312 -4.32 -20.71 2.17
N ILE A 313 -3.55 -20.21 1.20
CA ILE A 313 -2.15 -19.83 1.34
C ILE A 313 -2.07 -18.32 1.12
N ILE A 314 -1.45 -17.60 2.06
CA ILE A 314 -1.29 -16.15 1.98
C ILE A 314 0.19 -15.80 2.02
N TYR A 315 0.68 -15.24 0.90
CA TYR A 315 2.03 -14.73 0.74
C TYR A 315 2.09 -13.28 1.23
N LYS A 316 2.84 -13.03 2.30
CA LYS A 316 2.88 -11.76 3.03
C LYS A 316 4.13 -10.95 2.67
N PHE A 317 3.90 -9.84 1.96
CA PHE A 317 4.92 -8.91 1.50
C PHE A 317 4.95 -7.70 2.44
N ALA A 318 6.03 -7.53 3.20
CA ALA A 318 6.18 -6.40 4.11
C ALA A 318 7.05 -5.31 3.49
N LEU A 319 6.49 -4.10 3.37
CA LEU A 319 7.04 -2.96 2.64
C LEU A 319 7.24 -1.73 3.53
N CYS A 320 7.97 -0.73 3.03
CA CYS A 320 8.12 0.60 3.62
C CYS A 320 8.60 0.61 5.08
N SER A 321 9.73 -0.05 5.36
CA SER A 321 10.24 -0.24 6.73
C SER A 321 10.98 0.96 7.35
N THR A 322 11.08 2.09 6.65
CA THR A 322 11.73 3.31 7.13
C THR A 322 10.99 3.85 8.37
N GLY A 323 11.69 4.13 9.48
CA GLY A 323 11.08 4.66 10.70
C GLY A 323 9.96 3.76 11.25
N LEU A 324 10.19 2.45 11.21
CA LEU A 324 9.27 1.43 11.69
C LEU A 324 9.41 1.23 13.20
N GLY A 325 8.28 1.16 13.91
CA GLY A 325 8.17 0.82 15.32
C GLY A 325 8.53 -0.63 15.63
N GLU A 326 8.84 -0.92 16.89
CA GLU A 326 9.28 -2.26 17.28
C GLU A 326 8.19 -3.32 17.13
N ASP A 327 6.94 -3.00 17.46
CA ASP A 327 5.85 -3.97 17.40
C ASP A 327 5.57 -4.40 15.96
N ALA A 328 5.48 -3.45 15.03
CA ALA A 328 5.35 -3.75 13.60
C ALA A 328 6.58 -4.51 13.07
N ALA A 329 7.80 -4.18 13.54
CA ALA A 329 9.01 -4.92 13.16
C ALA A 329 9.03 -6.37 13.67
N ARG A 330 8.49 -6.62 14.86
CA ARG A 330 8.34 -7.97 15.42
C ARG A 330 7.30 -8.78 14.63
N ALA A 331 6.15 -8.19 14.31
CA ALA A 331 5.14 -8.82 13.46
C ALA A 331 5.70 -9.12 12.05
N MET A 332 6.46 -8.21 11.45
CA MET A 332 7.16 -8.49 10.19
C MET A 332 8.15 -9.65 10.33
N SER A 333 8.90 -9.68 11.42
CA SER A 333 9.92 -10.69 11.68
C SER A 333 9.33 -12.10 11.85
N SER A 334 8.14 -12.22 12.47
CA SER A 334 7.48 -13.51 12.70
C SER A 334 6.56 -13.93 11.56
N GLU A 335 5.86 -12.98 10.93
CA GLU A 335 4.77 -13.30 10.01
C GLU A 335 5.06 -12.98 8.55
N ALA A 336 5.97 -12.07 8.21
CA ALA A 336 6.22 -11.76 6.80
C ALA A 336 6.96 -12.92 6.11
N ASP A 337 6.68 -13.15 4.83
CA ASP A 337 7.41 -14.13 4.01
C ASP A 337 8.57 -13.44 3.28
N LEU A 338 8.35 -12.20 2.85
CA LEU A 338 9.32 -11.33 2.16
C LEU A 338 9.29 -9.94 2.78
N VAL A 339 10.47 -9.36 3.04
CA VAL A 339 10.61 -8.01 3.58
C VAL A 339 11.49 -7.16 2.67
N TRP A 340 10.92 -6.11 2.08
CA TRP A 340 11.69 -5.09 1.36
C TRP A 340 12.26 -4.10 2.38
N SER A 341 13.55 -4.27 2.67
CA SER A 341 14.19 -3.45 3.69
C SER A 341 14.64 -2.10 3.13
N CYS A 342 14.19 -1.06 3.80
CA CYS A 342 14.79 0.27 3.77
C CYS A 342 15.71 0.47 4.98
N SER A 343 16.50 1.55 4.98
CA SER A 343 17.38 1.92 6.10
C SER A 343 16.57 2.18 7.37
N SER A 344 16.54 1.19 8.27
CA SER A 344 15.78 1.22 9.51
C SER A 344 16.47 0.37 10.58
N ARG A 345 16.69 0.94 11.76
CA ARG A 345 17.26 0.22 12.91
C ARG A 345 16.43 -1.00 13.30
N ALA A 346 15.10 -0.87 13.29
CA ALA A 346 14.21 -1.97 13.67
C ALA A 346 14.36 -3.18 12.74
N VAL A 347 14.57 -2.96 11.43
CA VAL A 347 14.86 -4.04 10.47
C VAL A 347 16.16 -4.75 10.82
N LYS A 348 17.23 -4.00 11.12
CA LYS A 348 18.53 -4.58 11.49
C LYS A 348 18.48 -5.40 12.78
N THR A 349 17.67 -4.97 13.74
CA THR A 349 17.53 -5.65 15.02
C THR A 349 16.66 -6.90 14.91
N TRP A 350 15.51 -6.80 14.25
CA TRP A 350 14.46 -7.83 14.32
C TRP A 350 14.37 -8.71 13.08
N ILE A 351 14.64 -8.17 11.89
CA ILE A 351 14.35 -8.85 10.62
C ILE A 351 15.63 -9.47 10.04
N GLU A 352 16.68 -8.66 9.87
CA GLU A 352 17.93 -9.10 9.24
C GLU A 352 18.53 -10.37 9.90
N PRO A 353 18.62 -10.51 11.24
CA PRO A 353 19.23 -11.69 11.86
C PRO A 353 18.44 -12.98 11.64
N ARG A 354 17.12 -12.87 11.37
CA ARG A 354 16.21 -14.00 11.18
C ARG A 354 15.97 -14.36 9.71
N ALA A 355 16.34 -13.47 8.79
CA ALA A 355 16.24 -13.73 7.35
C ALA A 355 17.03 -15.00 6.98
N THR A 356 16.37 -15.90 6.25
CA THR A 356 16.94 -17.19 5.81
C THR A 356 17.64 -17.11 4.46
N ALA A 357 17.39 -16.03 3.71
CA ALA A 357 18.16 -15.63 2.54
C ALA A 357 18.00 -14.11 2.31
N GLN A 358 18.82 -13.56 1.41
CA GLN A 358 18.74 -12.17 1.00
C GLN A 358 18.96 -12.05 -0.51
N VAL A 359 18.17 -11.25 -1.21
CA VAL A 359 18.46 -10.82 -2.59
C VAL A 359 18.75 -9.32 -2.62
N GLY A 360 19.79 -8.93 -3.36
CA GLY A 360 20.22 -7.54 -3.48
C GLY A 360 20.98 -6.99 -2.27
N ILE A 361 21.82 -5.97 -2.52
CA ILE A 361 22.62 -5.27 -1.48
C ILE A 361 22.05 -3.87 -1.21
N LYS A 362 21.85 -3.07 -2.26
CA LYS A 362 21.47 -1.65 -2.13
C LYS A 362 20.07 -1.46 -1.57
N ILE A 363 19.15 -2.36 -1.95
CA ILE A 363 17.81 -2.49 -1.40
C ILE A 363 17.66 -3.97 -1.08
N PRO A 364 18.03 -4.43 0.12
CA PRO A 364 17.94 -5.83 0.45
C PRO A 364 16.47 -6.24 0.52
N VAL A 365 16.13 -7.34 -0.15
CA VAL A 365 14.90 -8.07 0.13
C VAL A 365 15.29 -9.26 0.98
N TYR A 366 14.80 -9.28 2.21
CA TYR A 366 14.99 -10.39 3.13
C TYR A 366 13.91 -11.44 2.88
N ILE A 367 14.37 -12.68 2.72
CA ILE A 367 13.51 -13.86 2.64
C ILE A 367 13.42 -14.41 4.05
N MET A 368 12.21 -14.51 4.59
CA MET A 368 12.01 -14.92 5.98
C MET A 368 11.78 -16.42 6.09
N ASP A 369 11.07 -17.01 5.13
CA ASP A 369 10.69 -18.41 5.18
C ASP A 369 10.71 -19.08 3.78
N ARG A 370 10.29 -20.34 3.74
CA ARG A 370 10.24 -21.12 2.49
C ARG A 370 9.20 -20.59 1.50
N LYS A 371 8.09 -19.99 1.96
CA LYS A 371 7.10 -19.37 1.06
C LYS A 371 7.69 -18.14 0.38
N GLY A 372 8.42 -17.32 1.13
CA GLY A 372 9.16 -16.19 0.59
C GLY A 372 10.21 -16.64 -0.42
N TRP A 373 10.97 -17.69 -0.09
CA TRP A 373 11.97 -18.25 -1.01
C TRP A 373 11.34 -18.72 -2.31
N LEU A 374 10.20 -19.43 -2.26
CA LEU A 374 9.51 -19.90 -3.46
C LEU A 374 9.21 -18.75 -4.45
N LEU A 375 8.76 -17.60 -3.96
CA LEU A 375 8.47 -16.44 -4.79
C LEU A 375 9.75 -15.75 -5.28
N ALA A 376 10.74 -15.57 -4.41
CA ALA A 376 12.02 -14.96 -4.76
C ALA A 376 12.78 -15.79 -5.80
N GLU A 377 12.85 -17.11 -5.60
CA GLU A 377 13.46 -18.08 -6.50
C GLU A 377 12.78 -18.10 -7.86
N ASN A 378 11.44 -18.09 -7.91
CA ASN A 378 10.71 -17.99 -9.16
C ASN A 378 11.10 -16.74 -9.95
N HIS A 379 11.19 -15.59 -9.28
CA HIS A 379 11.60 -14.34 -9.90
C HIS A 379 13.07 -14.38 -10.36
N LEU A 380 13.97 -14.88 -9.51
CA LEU A 380 15.39 -15.08 -9.82
C LEU A 380 15.57 -15.95 -11.07
N ARG A 381 14.88 -17.09 -11.15
CA ARG A 381 14.94 -18.00 -12.30
C ARG A 381 14.39 -17.35 -13.56
N LYS A 382 13.35 -16.52 -13.48
CA LYS A 382 12.84 -15.76 -14.63
C LYS A 382 13.93 -14.84 -15.20
N ILE A 383 14.60 -14.07 -14.33
CA ILE A 383 15.69 -13.18 -14.75
C ILE A 383 16.89 -13.97 -15.28
N ALA A 384 17.27 -15.06 -14.60
CA ALA A 384 18.42 -15.87 -14.96
C ALA A 384 18.24 -16.70 -16.24
N ARG A 385 17.00 -17.00 -16.66
CA ARG A 385 16.73 -17.68 -17.94
C ARG A 385 17.22 -16.87 -19.13
N GLU A 386 17.20 -15.54 -19.05
CA GLU A 386 17.76 -14.67 -20.08
C GLU A 386 19.29 -14.80 -20.20
N ARG A 387 19.95 -15.40 -19.20
CA ARG A 387 21.41 -15.54 -19.09
C ARG A 387 21.89 -17.00 -18.97
N ASP A 388 21.00 -17.99 -19.03
CA ASP A 388 21.28 -19.41 -18.80
C ASP A 388 21.91 -19.74 -17.42
N GLU A 389 21.54 -18.98 -16.38
CA GLU A 389 22.12 -19.06 -15.03
C GLU A 389 21.19 -19.71 -13.99
N ALA A 390 20.02 -20.22 -14.42
CA ALA A 390 18.95 -20.65 -13.50
C ALA A 390 19.34 -21.82 -12.58
N ALA A 391 20.29 -22.68 -13.00
CA ALA A 391 20.76 -23.83 -12.23
C ALA A 391 21.53 -23.43 -10.96
N ALA A 392 22.01 -22.18 -10.87
CA ALA A 392 22.72 -21.69 -9.68
C ALA A 392 21.85 -21.73 -8.41
N PHE A 393 20.52 -21.59 -8.57
CA PHE A 393 19.60 -21.50 -7.45
C PHE A 393 19.18 -22.86 -6.86
N ASP A 394 19.41 -23.97 -7.58
CA ASP A 394 19.07 -25.33 -7.12
C ASP A 394 19.80 -25.73 -5.83
N ARG A 395 20.95 -25.08 -5.56
CA ARG A 395 21.87 -25.41 -4.47
C ARG A 395 21.77 -24.43 -3.30
N VAL A 396 20.83 -23.48 -3.33
CA VAL A 396 20.69 -22.50 -2.26
C VAL A 396 20.08 -23.16 -1.03
N GLU A 397 20.88 -23.29 0.01
CA GLU A 397 20.43 -23.75 1.32
C GLU A 397 19.97 -22.56 2.16
N LEU A 398 18.70 -22.57 2.56
CA LEU A 398 18.13 -21.55 3.43
C LEU A 398 18.63 -21.73 4.85
N THR A 399 19.32 -20.71 5.38
CA THR A 399 19.82 -20.69 6.75
C THR A 399 19.82 -19.25 7.26
N ALA A 400 19.54 -19.05 8.55
CA ALA A 400 19.63 -17.73 9.18
C ALA A 400 21.06 -17.39 9.61
N GLY A 401 21.25 -16.16 10.11
CA GLY A 401 22.51 -15.66 10.65
C GLY A 401 23.59 -15.41 9.59
N ASP A 402 24.85 -15.44 10.01
CA ASP A 402 26.00 -15.05 9.17
C ASP A 402 26.27 -16.00 7.99
N ARG A 403 25.77 -17.23 8.07
CA ARG A 403 25.85 -18.20 6.98
C ARG A 403 24.73 -18.05 5.94
N ARG A 404 23.77 -17.15 6.16
CA ARG A 404 22.64 -16.99 5.23
C ARG A 404 23.13 -16.67 3.81
N PRO A 405 22.52 -17.27 2.77
CA PRO A 405 22.86 -16.96 1.39
C PRO A 405 22.41 -15.54 1.04
N VAL A 406 23.31 -14.80 0.40
CA VAL A 406 23.09 -13.49 -0.18
C VAL A 406 23.29 -13.63 -1.69
N ILE A 407 22.22 -13.41 -2.44
CA ILE A 407 22.20 -13.50 -3.90
C ILE A 407 22.42 -12.10 -4.46
N LEU A 408 23.49 -11.97 -5.22
CA LEU A 408 23.93 -10.76 -5.89
C LEU A 408 23.67 -10.89 -7.38
N ASN A 409 23.31 -9.78 -8.01
CA ASN A 409 23.30 -9.65 -9.46
C ASN A 409 24.21 -8.48 -9.82
N ASP A 410 25.32 -8.78 -10.50
CA ASP A 410 26.25 -7.79 -11.01
C ASP A 410 26.40 -7.92 -12.53
N ALA A 411 27.41 -7.24 -13.10
CA ALA A 411 27.65 -7.27 -14.54
C ALA A 411 28.16 -8.63 -15.04
N GLU A 412 28.71 -9.47 -14.15
CA GLU A 412 29.27 -10.79 -14.47
C GLU A 412 28.24 -11.92 -14.27
N GLY A 413 27.09 -11.63 -13.65
CA GLY A 413 25.97 -12.55 -13.49
C GLY A 413 25.48 -12.65 -12.05
N PHE A 414 24.79 -13.75 -11.76
CA PHE A 414 24.37 -14.09 -10.41
C PHE A 414 25.51 -14.70 -9.60
N ARG A 415 25.71 -14.18 -8.39
CA ARG A 415 26.65 -14.72 -7.41
C ARG A 415 25.93 -15.01 -6.11
N ILE A 416 26.24 -16.14 -5.49
CA ILE A 416 25.72 -16.53 -4.18
C ILE A 416 26.89 -16.55 -3.21
N ILE A 417 26.82 -15.69 -2.20
CA ILE A 417 27.82 -15.61 -1.11
C ILE A 417 27.13 -15.78 0.24
N ARG A 418 27.89 -16.01 1.31
CA ARG A 418 27.39 -15.96 2.68
C ARG A 418 27.40 -14.53 3.19
N LYS A 419 26.53 -14.22 4.16
CA LYS A 419 26.48 -12.88 4.77
C LYS A 419 27.80 -12.48 5.43
N GLU A 420 28.55 -13.39 6.05
CA GLU A 420 29.89 -13.11 6.59
C GLU A 420 30.92 -12.71 5.51
N GLU A 421 30.71 -13.14 4.26
CA GLU A 421 31.56 -12.79 3.12
C GLU A 421 31.17 -11.43 2.51
N LEU A 422 29.99 -10.92 2.86
CA LEU A 422 29.55 -9.59 2.49
C LEU A 422 30.33 -8.57 3.34
N GLY A 423 31.34 -7.95 2.73
CA GLY A 423 32.07 -6.84 3.35
C GLY A 423 31.14 -5.70 3.78
N GLU A 424 31.65 -4.82 4.64
CA GLU A 424 30.89 -3.64 5.05
C GLU A 424 30.45 -2.84 3.82
N CYS A 425 29.15 -2.51 3.77
CA CYS A 425 28.60 -1.69 2.70
C CYS A 425 29.22 -0.30 2.76
N ARG A 426 30.25 -0.06 1.96
CA ARG A 426 30.95 1.23 1.87
C ARG A 426 30.03 2.37 1.43
N ASP A 427 28.94 2.02 0.75
CA ASP A 427 27.94 2.99 0.33
C ASP A 427 27.13 3.50 1.53
N CYS A 428 26.80 2.67 2.53
CA CYS A 428 25.95 3.09 3.66
C CYS A 428 26.71 2.96 5.00
N PRO A 429 27.64 3.87 5.33
CA PRO A 429 28.46 3.79 6.54
C PRO A 429 27.62 3.91 7.83
N HIS A 430 26.47 4.60 7.76
CA HIS A 430 25.56 4.79 8.89
C HIS A 430 24.11 4.75 8.40
N PRO A 431 23.40 3.60 8.50
CA PRO A 431 21.96 3.58 8.31
C PRO A 431 21.32 4.28 9.50
N CYS A 432 21.04 5.58 9.33
CA CYS A 432 20.31 6.36 10.31
C CYS A 432 18.82 6.24 10.01
N ILE A 433 18.10 5.52 10.89
CA ILE A 433 16.94 6.03 11.63
C ILE A 433 17.05 5.48 13.06
#